data_AF-A0A0F8WEG0-F1
#
_entry.id   AF-A0A0F8WEG0-F1
#
_cell.length_a   1.000
_cell.length_b   1.000
_cell.length_c   1.000
_cell.angle_alpha   90.00
_cell.angle_beta   90.00
_cell.angle_gamma   90.00
#
_symmetry.space_group_name_H-M   'P 1'
#
loop_
_entity.id
_entity.type
_entity.pdbx_description
1 polymer ?
#
loop_
_entity_poly.entity_id
_entity_poly.type
_entity_poly.pdbx_seq_one_letter_code
_entity_poly.pdbx_strand_id
1 'polypeptide(L)'
;INRRAIGCALLIAIGLLLWAFNVTKTRGPSRVGKRFSSLEELFHPEGVPGFAVLYPRLFSGGTVYRYIPGSHAWLEWPNREWPSREGTDGLGADGVLFWCILPLAVLLILRPSPKGRIRWEDRALVATWALTVAAFWLLAGPRAMVPGIERNALCLLAPTAILASRGVGRCYGMSPRWLRVVLACSTLIGWFAVADFHRHYFDVLTRTGGRSEQTFRTAQVEPKQAALQIVLQHRKPGTTWIVASQWWNYWPIQYFAMVEDDVRVANPNEAQTEAGFELALSEGREAAMPFYPEVKPIDAYNAAILDTLNFEMPQSEMSQSEMSQSEMSQSEITKSNR
;
A
#
# COMPACT_ATOMS: atom_id res chain seq x y z
N ILE A 1 21.32 -31.83 21.26
CA ILE A 1 20.58 -30.80 20.48
C ILE A 1 20.41 -29.58 21.37
N ASN A 2 20.78 -28.38 20.90
CA ASN A 2 20.83 -27.17 21.71
C ASN A 2 19.39 -26.71 22.06
N ARG A 3 19.04 -26.64 23.35
CA ARG A 3 17.67 -26.27 23.82
C ARG A 3 17.19 -24.93 23.21
N ARG A 4 18.11 -24.01 22.91
CA ARG A 4 17.82 -22.74 22.24
C ARG A 4 17.34 -22.92 20.78
N ALA A 5 17.89 -23.90 20.07
CA ALA A 5 17.49 -24.20 18.69
C ALA A 5 16.06 -24.77 18.62
N ILE A 6 15.69 -25.59 19.60
CA ILE A 6 14.32 -26.15 19.72
C ILE A 6 13.32 -25.01 19.99
N GLY A 7 13.63 -24.08 20.89
CA GLY A 7 12.78 -22.93 21.18
C GLY A 7 12.52 -22.04 19.96
N CYS A 8 13.58 -21.74 19.19
CA CYS A 8 13.42 -20.95 17.96
C CYS A 8 12.59 -21.67 16.89
N ALA A 9 12.80 -22.98 16.70
CA ALA A 9 12.01 -23.77 15.75
C ALA A 9 10.52 -23.80 16.14
N LEU A 10 10.22 -23.92 17.44
CA LEU A 10 8.85 -23.92 17.95
C LEU A 10 8.16 -22.57 17.73
N LEU A 11 8.86 -21.46 17.98
CA LEU A 11 8.33 -20.11 17.75
C LEU A 11 8.05 -19.83 16.27
N ILE A 12 8.93 -20.30 15.37
CA ILE A 12 8.71 -20.21 13.92
C ILE A 12 7.49 -21.04 13.51
N ALA A 13 7.36 -22.27 14.01
CA ALA A 13 6.22 -23.13 13.73
C ALA A 13 4.89 -22.50 14.23
N ILE A 14 4.89 -21.94 15.43
CA ILE A 14 3.73 -21.23 16.00
C ILE A 14 3.39 -19.98 15.16
N GLY A 15 4.40 -19.20 14.77
CA GLY A 15 4.20 -18.03 13.90
C GLY A 15 3.59 -18.40 12.54
N LEU A 16 4.08 -19.47 11.92
CA LEU A 16 3.54 -20.01 10.67
C LEU A 16 2.10 -20.51 10.83
N LEU A 17 1.79 -21.20 11.93
CA LEU A 17 0.44 -21.68 12.24
C LEU A 17 -0.54 -20.53 12.49
N LEU A 18 -0.14 -19.53 13.27
CA LEU A 18 -0.97 -18.35 13.54
C LEU A 18 -1.20 -17.51 12.28
N TRP A 19 -0.18 -17.39 11.43
CA TRP A 19 -0.31 -16.74 10.13
C TRP A 19 -1.26 -17.51 9.21
N ALA A 20 -1.08 -18.82 9.07
CA ALA A 20 -1.98 -19.68 8.28
C ALA A 20 -3.43 -19.60 8.79
N PHE A 21 -3.62 -19.56 10.11
CA PHE A 21 -4.94 -19.43 10.73
C PHE A 21 -5.59 -18.04 10.54
N ASN A 22 -4.80 -16.96 10.57
CA ASN A 22 -5.34 -15.62 10.28
C ASN A 22 -5.71 -15.47 8.80
N VAL A 23 -4.90 -16.03 7.90
CA VAL A 23 -5.18 -16.06 6.46
C VAL A 23 -6.49 -16.79 6.14
N THR A 24 -6.87 -17.81 6.92
CA THR A 24 -8.15 -18.51 6.78
C THR A 24 -9.32 -17.78 7.44
N LYS A 25 -9.11 -17.04 8.53
CA LYS A 25 -10.18 -16.35 9.27
C LYS A 25 -10.62 -15.01 8.66
N THR A 26 -9.72 -14.21 8.08
CA THR A 26 -10.05 -12.85 7.63
C THR A 26 -10.69 -12.78 6.24
N ARG A 27 -11.23 -13.87 5.68
CA ARG A 27 -11.65 -13.91 4.27
C ARG A 27 -13.04 -14.49 4.06
N GLY A 28 -13.96 -13.61 3.64
CA GLY A 28 -15.27 -13.99 3.12
C GLY A 28 -15.14 -14.93 1.89
N PRO A 29 -16.00 -15.95 1.78
CA PRO A 29 -15.79 -17.11 0.90
C PRO A 29 -15.88 -16.88 -0.62
N SER A 30 -16.18 -15.69 -1.15
CA SER A 30 -16.75 -15.63 -2.50
C SER A 30 -15.79 -15.36 -3.68
N ARG A 31 -14.57 -14.83 -3.51
CA ARG A 31 -13.72 -14.49 -4.70
C ARG A 31 -12.21 -14.78 -4.63
N VAL A 32 -11.62 -14.97 -3.45
CA VAL A 32 -10.17 -15.22 -3.34
C VAL A 32 -9.80 -16.71 -3.41
N GLY A 33 -10.75 -17.63 -3.15
CA GLY A 33 -10.53 -19.08 -3.24
C GLY A 33 -10.17 -19.59 -4.63
N LYS A 34 -10.47 -18.82 -5.70
CA LYS A 34 -10.02 -19.12 -7.07
C LYS A 34 -8.68 -18.49 -7.44
N ARG A 35 -8.08 -17.67 -6.55
CA ARG A 35 -6.89 -16.85 -6.84
C ARG A 35 -5.61 -17.32 -6.15
N PHE A 36 -5.71 -18.27 -5.22
CA PHE A 36 -4.58 -19.13 -4.91
C PHE A 36 -4.52 -20.17 -6.02
N SER A 37 -3.74 -19.83 -7.03
CA SER A 37 -3.09 -20.74 -7.97
C SER A 37 -3.04 -22.15 -7.38
N SER A 38 -3.68 -23.13 -8.03
CA SER A 38 -3.48 -24.54 -7.70
C SER A 38 -1.97 -24.79 -7.60
N LEU A 39 -1.51 -25.69 -6.73
CA LEU A 39 -0.08 -26.02 -6.61
C LEU A 39 0.59 -26.28 -7.98
N GLU A 40 -0.19 -26.69 -8.98
CA GLU A 40 0.21 -26.81 -10.39
C GLU A 40 0.73 -25.51 -11.02
N GLU A 41 0.13 -24.35 -10.75
CA GLU A 41 0.60 -23.04 -11.24
C GLU A 41 1.96 -22.63 -10.64
N LEU A 42 2.32 -23.13 -9.45
CA LEU A 42 3.65 -22.91 -8.84
C LEU A 42 4.74 -23.74 -9.51
N PHE A 43 4.37 -24.89 -10.07
CA PHE A 43 5.29 -25.77 -10.80
C PHE A 43 5.19 -25.61 -12.32
N HIS A 44 4.44 -24.61 -12.80
CA HIS A 44 4.45 -24.28 -14.22
C HIS A 44 5.88 -23.89 -14.64
N PRO A 45 6.40 -24.43 -15.76
CA PRO A 45 7.78 -24.22 -16.21
C PRO A 45 8.11 -22.74 -16.45
N GLU A 46 7.10 -21.89 -16.65
CA GLU A 46 7.23 -20.44 -16.86
C GLU A 46 7.42 -19.65 -15.57
N GLY A 47 7.06 -20.22 -14.41
CA GLY A 47 7.13 -19.49 -13.15
C GLY A 47 8.56 -19.13 -12.77
N VAL A 48 9.50 -20.06 -12.90
CA VAL A 48 10.89 -19.88 -12.47
C VAL A 48 11.59 -18.79 -13.29
N PRO A 49 11.52 -18.80 -14.64
CA PRO A 49 11.98 -17.67 -15.45
C PRO A 49 11.32 -16.34 -15.07
N GLY A 50 10.00 -16.34 -14.86
CA GLY A 50 9.27 -15.14 -14.45
C GLY A 50 9.78 -14.58 -13.12
N PHE A 51 10.07 -15.43 -12.13
CA PHE A 51 10.69 -15.01 -10.87
C PHE A 51 12.09 -14.47 -11.06
N ALA A 52 12.90 -15.16 -11.86
CA ALA A 52 14.27 -14.78 -12.14
C ALA A 52 14.36 -13.38 -12.78
N VAL A 53 13.33 -12.97 -13.53
CA VAL A 53 13.24 -11.64 -14.15
C VAL A 53 12.60 -10.60 -13.24
N LEU A 54 11.43 -10.91 -12.65
CA LEU A 54 10.68 -9.95 -11.84
C LEU A 54 11.36 -9.64 -10.51
N TYR A 55 12.08 -10.61 -9.93
CA TYR A 55 12.70 -10.41 -8.63
C TYR A 55 13.80 -9.35 -8.65
N PRO A 56 14.79 -9.38 -9.57
CA PRO A 56 15.72 -8.27 -9.74
C PRO A 56 15.05 -6.93 -10.06
N ARG A 57 14.02 -6.95 -10.92
CA ARG A 57 13.31 -5.73 -11.34
C ARG A 57 12.58 -5.04 -10.19
N LEU A 58 12.15 -5.81 -9.20
CA LEU A 58 11.61 -5.26 -7.95
C LEU A 58 12.65 -4.38 -7.23
N PHE A 59 13.94 -4.73 -7.29
CA PHE A 59 15.02 -3.96 -6.65
C PHE A 59 15.55 -2.83 -7.53
N SER A 60 15.54 -2.98 -8.85
CA SER A 60 15.92 -1.89 -9.76
C SER A 60 14.85 -0.81 -9.86
N GLY A 61 13.64 -1.07 -9.36
CA GLY A 61 12.49 -0.18 -9.51
C GLY A 61 11.77 -0.36 -10.84
N GLY A 62 12.21 -1.27 -11.71
CA GLY A 62 11.61 -1.53 -13.02
C GLY A 62 10.12 -1.89 -12.96
N THR A 63 9.68 -2.61 -11.92
CA THR A 63 8.25 -2.92 -11.73
C THR A 63 7.44 -1.65 -11.47
N VAL A 64 7.98 -0.74 -10.66
CA VAL A 64 7.36 0.55 -10.31
C VAL A 64 7.38 1.51 -11.50
N TYR A 65 8.48 1.56 -12.26
CA TYR A 65 8.57 2.38 -13.48
C TYR A 65 7.56 1.94 -14.53
N ARG A 66 7.35 0.64 -14.70
CA ARG A 66 6.32 0.15 -15.62
C ARG A 66 4.92 0.50 -15.14
N TYR A 67 4.68 0.41 -13.83
CA TYR A 67 3.35 0.66 -13.27
C TYR A 67 2.98 2.14 -13.28
N ILE A 68 3.83 3.01 -12.71
CA ILE A 68 3.48 4.41 -12.40
C ILE A 68 3.75 5.37 -13.58
N PRO A 69 4.98 5.47 -14.13
CA PRO A 69 5.26 6.31 -15.29
C PRO A 69 5.10 5.59 -16.64
N GLY A 70 5.11 4.25 -16.68
CA GLY A 70 5.08 3.45 -17.91
C GLY A 70 6.39 3.49 -18.67
N SER A 71 7.47 3.64 -17.93
CA SER A 71 8.82 3.70 -18.45
C SER A 71 9.57 2.43 -18.07
N HIS A 72 10.77 2.30 -18.66
CA HIS A 72 11.68 1.19 -18.47
C HIS A 72 12.96 1.70 -17.84
N ALA A 73 13.57 0.96 -16.92
CA ALA A 73 14.87 1.33 -16.35
C ALA A 73 15.96 1.34 -17.46
N TRP A 74 17.04 2.11 -17.30
CA TRP A 74 18.11 2.18 -18.31
C TRP A 74 18.74 0.83 -18.63
N LEU A 75 18.87 -0.03 -17.63
CA LEU A 75 19.52 -1.33 -17.74
C LEU A 75 18.55 -2.43 -18.16
N GLU A 76 17.29 -2.11 -18.40
CA GLU A 76 16.32 -3.05 -18.92
C GLU A 76 16.61 -3.31 -20.42
N TRP A 77 17.48 -4.30 -20.69
CA TRP A 77 17.87 -4.71 -22.04
C TRP A 77 16.70 -5.44 -22.73
N PRO A 78 16.49 -5.22 -24.05
CA PRO A 78 15.25 -4.69 -24.58
C PRO A 78 14.21 -5.78 -24.82
N ASN A 79 12.94 -5.42 -24.62
CA ASN A 79 11.85 -5.85 -25.50
C ASN A 79 11.04 -4.61 -25.86
N ARG A 80 11.06 -4.24 -27.14
CA ARG A 80 10.57 -2.95 -27.67
C ARG A 80 9.06 -2.79 -27.64
N GLU A 81 8.30 -3.83 -27.28
CA GLU A 81 6.84 -3.79 -27.32
C GLU A 81 6.28 -4.42 -26.04
N TRP A 82 5.96 -3.57 -25.07
CA TRP A 82 4.97 -3.89 -24.05
C TRP A 82 3.58 -3.54 -24.60
N PRO A 83 2.57 -4.42 -24.48
CA PRO A 83 2.61 -5.73 -23.85
C PRO A 83 3.04 -6.79 -24.89
N SER A 84 4.18 -7.44 -24.71
CA SER A 84 4.40 -8.70 -25.41
C SER A 84 3.42 -9.68 -24.78
N ARG A 85 2.39 -10.05 -25.53
CA ARG A 85 1.36 -11.04 -25.15
C ARG A 85 1.96 -12.38 -24.69
N GLU A 86 3.25 -12.59 -24.90
CA GLU A 86 3.98 -13.82 -24.63
C GLU A 86 4.86 -13.76 -23.37
N GLY A 87 4.85 -12.67 -22.59
CA GLY A 87 5.50 -12.66 -21.26
C GLY A 87 7.02 -12.87 -21.25
N THR A 88 7.68 -12.76 -22.41
CA THR A 88 9.13 -13.01 -22.58
C THR A 88 9.95 -11.79 -22.21
N ASP A 89 9.67 -11.17 -21.08
CA ASP A 89 10.52 -10.14 -20.54
C ASP A 89 11.93 -10.70 -20.25
N GLY A 90 12.95 -10.18 -20.94
CA GLY A 90 14.33 -10.66 -20.79
C GLY A 90 14.99 -10.22 -19.49
N LEU A 91 16.06 -10.93 -19.12
CA LEU A 91 17.01 -10.48 -18.09
C LEU A 91 17.78 -9.27 -18.64
N GLY A 92 17.43 -8.09 -18.16
CA GLY A 92 18.20 -6.87 -18.40
C GLY A 92 19.58 -6.92 -17.73
N ALA A 93 20.41 -5.91 -18.01
CA ALA A 93 21.69 -5.74 -17.33
C ALA A 93 21.51 -5.54 -15.82
N ASP A 94 20.38 -4.98 -15.36
CA ASP A 94 20.00 -4.91 -13.96
C ASP A 94 19.75 -6.31 -13.37
N GLY A 95 19.03 -7.16 -14.11
CA GLY A 95 18.82 -8.56 -13.78
C GLY A 95 20.12 -9.33 -13.63
N VAL A 96 21.02 -9.20 -14.63
CA VAL A 96 22.34 -9.83 -14.59
C VAL A 96 23.16 -9.32 -13.41
N LEU A 97 23.23 -8.00 -13.21
CA LEU A 97 23.99 -7.40 -12.12
C LEU A 97 23.49 -7.89 -10.75
N PHE A 98 22.17 -7.94 -10.55
CA PHE A 98 21.55 -8.46 -9.34
C PHE A 98 21.94 -9.92 -9.09
N TRP A 99 21.81 -10.77 -10.12
CA TRP A 99 22.16 -12.19 -10.02
C TRP A 99 23.67 -12.45 -9.96
N CYS A 100 24.53 -11.48 -10.26
CA CYS A 100 25.95 -11.56 -9.95
C CYS A 100 26.24 -11.15 -8.49
N ILE A 101 25.65 -10.04 -8.03
CA ILE A 101 25.90 -9.49 -6.70
C ILE A 101 25.37 -10.42 -5.61
N LEU A 102 24.19 -11.01 -5.78
CA LEU A 102 23.52 -11.75 -4.71
C LEU A 102 24.21 -13.08 -4.37
N PRO A 103 24.55 -13.96 -5.34
CA PRO A 103 25.37 -15.13 -5.06
C PRO A 103 26.76 -14.75 -4.54
N LEU A 104 27.38 -13.69 -5.05
CA LEU A 104 28.66 -13.20 -4.52
C LEU A 104 28.53 -12.80 -3.04
N ALA A 105 27.46 -12.10 -2.67
CA ALA A 105 27.19 -11.75 -1.27
C ALA A 105 27.02 -13.01 -0.41
N VAL A 106 26.25 -14.00 -0.86
CA VAL A 106 26.10 -15.29 -0.17
C VAL A 106 27.45 -16.00 0.01
N LEU A 107 28.25 -16.07 -1.06
CA LEU A 107 29.59 -16.68 -1.01
C LEU A 107 30.52 -15.95 -0.04
N LEU A 108 30.48 -14.61 -0.01
CA LEU A 108 31.29 -13.81 0.93
C LEU A 108 30.86 -14.00 2.39
N ILE A 109 29.56 -14.14 2.64
CA ILE A 109 29.00 -14.39 3.97
C ILE A 109 29.39 -15.79 4.47
N LEU A 110 29.27 -16.79 3.59
CA LEU A 110 29.59 -18.19 3.88
C LEU A 110 31.10 -18.49 3.83
N ARG A 111 31.92 -17.56 3.33
CA ARG A 111 33.38 -17.70 3.37
C ARG A 111 33.86 -17.78 4.83
N PRO A 112 34.62 -18.82 5.21
CA PRO A 112 35.23 -18.91 6.54
C PRO A 112 36.08 -17.67 6.81
N SER A 113 35.97 -17.13 8.03
CA SER A 113 36.92 -16.13 8.53
C SER A 113 38.34 -16.73 8.56
N PRO A 114 39.43 -15.92 8.53
CA PRO A 114 40.79 -16.41 8.75
C PRO A 114 40.94 -17.27 10.02
N LYS A 115 40.06 -17.10 11.01
CA LYS A 115 39.97 -17.94 12.22
C LYS A 115 39.25 -19.29 11.99
N GLY A 116 39.02 -19.69 10.74
CA GLY A 116 38.59 -21.02 10.32
C GLY A 116 37.11 -21.38 10.53
N ARG A 117 36.26 -20.47 11.04
CA ARG A 117 34.84 -20.77 11.31
C ARG A 117 33.89 -19.77 10.67
N ILE A 118 32.81 -20.28 10.09
CA ILE A 118 31.66 -19.48 9.63
C ILE A 118 30.82 -19.15 10.86
N ARG A 119 30.58 -17.84 11.05
CA ARG A 119 29.69 -17.32 12.10
C ARG A 119 28.30 -17.93 11.96
N TRP A 120 27.68 -18.27 13.09
CA TRP A 120 26.36 -18.92 13.08
C TRP A 120 25.28 -17.94 12.62
N GLU A 121 25.45 -16.66 12.95
CA GLU A 121 24.57 -15.54 12.57
C GLU A 121 24.49 -15.40 11.05
N ASP A 122 25.63 -15.57 10.38
CA ASP A 122 25.74 -15.45 8.93
C ASP A 122 25.06 -16.63 8.21
N ARG A 123 25.15 -17.84 8.77
CA ARG A 123 24.39 -19.00 8.29
C ARG A 123 22.90 -18.83 8.52
N ALA A 124 22.51 -18.36 9.70
CA ALA A 124 21.12 -18.09 10.03
C ALA A 124 20.53 -17.04 9.07
N LEU A 125 21.25 -15.95 8.79
CA LEU A 125 20.81 -14.92 7.84
C LEU A 125 20.56 -15.47 6.44
N VAL A 126 21.51 -16.24 5.88
CA VAL A 126 21.36 -16.85 4.54
C VAL A 126 20.18 -17.82 4.53
N ALA A 127 20.05 -18.65 5.56
CA ALA A 127 18.95 -19.62 5.66
C ALA A 127 17.59 -18.91 5.79
N THR A 128 17.50 -17.87 6.61
CA THR A 128 16.27 -17.07 6.77
C THR A 128 15.91 -16.37 5.47
N TRP A 129 16.86 -15.74 4.78
CA TRP A 129 16.60 -15.12 3.48
C TRP A 129 16.09 -16.15 2.45
N ALA A 130 16.76 -17.30 2.33
CA ALA A 130 16.36 -18.35 1.41
C ALA A 130 14.95 -18.89 1.75
N LEU A 131 14.64 -19.05 3.04
CA LEU A 131 13.32 -19.46 3.51
C LEU A 131 12.26 -18.39 3.19
N THR A 132 12.56 -17.11 3.33
CA THR A 132 11.65 -16.02 2.98
C THR A 132 11.35 -15.98 1.48
N VAL A 133 12.38 -16.14 0.63
CA VAL A 133 12.21 -16.23 -0.83
C VAL A 133 11.38 -17.46 -1.21
N ALA A 134 11.67 -18.62 -0.62
CA ALA A 134 10.93 -19.85 -0.86
C ALA A 134 9.47 -19.76 -0.38
N ALA A 135 9.24 -19.17 0.81
CA ALA A 135 7.89 -18.96 1.33
C ALA A 135 7.09 -18.01 0.45
N PHE A 136 7.68 -16.89 0.01
CA PHE A 136 7.03 -15.98 -0.91
C PHE A 136 6.71 -16.66 -2.25
N TRP A 137 7.67 -17.40 -2.81
CA TRP A 137 7.48 -18.19 -4.01
C TRP A 137 6.28 -19.12 -3.89
N LEU A 138 6.22 -19.93 -2.82
CA LEU A 138 5.16 -20.91 -2.59
C LEU A 138 3.78 -20.28 -2.30
N LEU A 139 3.75 -19.11 -1.67
CA LEU A 139 2.49 -18.51 -1.19
C LEU A 139 1.90 -17.50 -2.18
N ALA A 140 2.74 -16.74 -2.87
CA ALA A 140 2.34 -15.62 -3.71
C ALA A 140 2.76 -15.78 -5.18
N GLY A 141 3.82 -16.55 -5.44
CA GLY A 141 4.36 -16.79 -6.77
C GLY A 141 4.94 -15.53 -7.45
N PRO A 142 5.43 -15.66 -8.69
CA PRO A 142 6.04 -14.55 -9.42
C PRO A 142 5.01 -13.48 -9.83
N ARG A 143 3.74 -13.86 -10.00
CA ARG A 143 2.65 -12.94 -10.35
C ARG A 143 2.45 -11.82 -9.32
N ALA A 144 2.82 -12.05 -8.06
CA ALA A 144 2.76 -11.04 -7.00
C ALA A 144 3.84 -9.95 -7.12
N MET A 145 4.78 -10.07 -8.06
CA MET A 145 5.80 -9.06 -8.38
C MET A 145 5.53 -8.31 -9.69
N VAL A 146 4.45 -8.66 -10.40
CA VAL A 146 4.07 -7.98 -11.66
C VAL A 146 3.71 -6.51 -11.35
N PRO A 147 4.04 -5.55 -12.25
CA PRO A 147 3.62 -4.15 -12.12
C PRO A 147 2.13 -4.00 -11.71
N GLY A 148 1.86 -3.12 -10.74
CA GLY A 148 0.57 -2.88 -10.09
C GLY A 148 0.28 -3.75 -8.85
N ILE A 149 0.97 -4.89 -8.70
CA ILE A 149 0.74 -5.87 -7.63
C ILE A 149 2.00 -6.04 -6.75
N GLU A 150 3.13 -5.44 -7.16
CA GLU A 150 4.45 -5.56 -6.52
C GLU A 150 4.48 -5.16 -5.05
N ARG A 151 3.49 -4.40 -4.56
CA ARG A 151 3.33 -4.09 -3.13
C ARG A 151 3.29 -5.34 -2.25
N ASN A 152 2.82 -6.46 -2.80
CA ASN A 152 2.78 -7.74 -2.07
C ASN A 152 4.17 -8.35 -1.90
N ALA A 153 5.14 -7.95 -2.72
CA ALA A 153 6.51 -8.44 -2.70
C ALA A 153 7.48 -7.57 -1.89
N LEU A 154 7.01 -6.47 -1.28
CA LEU A 154 7.85 -5.58 -0.45
C LEU A 154 8.51 -6.31 0.72
N CYS A 155 7.91 -7.41 1.20
CA CYS A 155 8.49 -8.25 2.24
C CYS A 155 9.84 -8.89 1.84
N LEU A 156 10.16 -8.96 0.55
CA LEU A 156 11.43 -9.47 0.05
C LEU A 156 12.54 -8.41 0.04
N LEU A 157 12.21 -7.13 0.02
CA LEU A 157 13.19 -6.05 -0.12
C LEU A 157 14.15 -5.99 1.07
N ALA A 158 13.59 -5.91 2.28
CA ALA A 158 14.36 -5.81 3.52
C ALA A 158 15.35 -6.99 3.74
N PRO A 159 14.92 -8.27 3.71
CA PRO A 159 15.84 -9.38 3.95
C PRO A 159 16.94 -9.47 2.88
N THR A 160 16.65 -9.18 1.62
CA THR A 160 17.66 -9.16 0.56
C THR A 160 18.64 -8.01 0.71
N ALA A 161 18.17 -6.81 1.09
CA ALA A 161 19.04 -5.67 1.36
C ALA A 161 19.96 -5.94 2.57
N ILE A 162 19.45 -6.58 3.62
CA ILE A 162 20.27 -7.00 4.78
C ILE A 162 21.30 -8.04 4.36
N LEU A 163 20.92 -9.04 3.55
CA LEU A 163 21.84 -10.04 3.03
C LEU A 163 22.95 -9.39 2.18
N ALA A 164 22.58 -8.55 1.22
CA ALA A 164 23.53 -7.87 0.33
C ALA A 164 24.48 -6.96 1.12
N SER A 165 23.95 -6.13 2.02
CA SER A 165 24.76 -5.24 2.88
C SER A 165 25.69 -6.02 3.81
N ARG A 166 25.26 -7.19 4.33
CA ARG A 166 26.12 -8.08 5.11
C ARG A 166 27.25 -8.68 4.27
N GLY A 167 26.99 -9.03 3.02
CA GLY A 167 28.00 -9.49 2.05
C GLY A 167 29.05 -8.42 1.78
N VAL A 168 28.61 -7.19 1.48
CA VAL A 168 29.47 -6.00 1.38
C VAL A 168 30.26 -5.78 2.68
N GLY A 169 29.60 -5.96 3.82
CA GLY A 169 30.17 -5.95 5.18
C GLY A 169 31.39 -6.86 5.36
N ARG A 170 31.41 -8.04 4.70
CA ARG A 170 32.55 -8.96 4.77
C ARG A 170 33.76 -8.47 3.96
N CYS A 171 33.56 -7.67 2.92
CA CYS A 171 34.65 -7.10 2.14
C CYS A 171 35.52 -6.12 2.94
N TYR A 172 34.95 -5.44 3.94
CA TYR A 172 35.69 -4.53 4.82
C TYR A 172 36.86 -5.21 5.56
N GLY A 173 36.76 -6.52 5.84
CA GLY A 173 37.78 -7.28 6.55
C GLY A 173 38.87 -7.89 5.66
N MET A 174 38.79 -7.77 4.32
CA MET A 174 39.71 -8.45 3.40
C MET A 174 41.01 -7.67 3.18
N SER A 175 40.92 -6.39 2.82
CA SER A 175 42.08 -5.47 2.73
C SER A 175 41.62 -4.02 2.54
N PRO A 176 42.46 -3.02 2.88
CA PRO A 176 42.15 -1.61 2.63
C PRO A 176 41.97 -1.24 1.14
N ARG A 177 42.58 -1.99 0.21
CA ARG A 177 42.41 -1.78 -1.24
C ARG A 177 41.02 -2.22 -1.68
N TRP A 178 40.61 -3.44 -1.31
CA TRP A 178 39.28 -3.97 -1.61
C TRP A 178 38.16 -3.12 -1.00
N LEU A 179 38.38 -2.61 0.22
CA LEU A 179 37.46 -1.68 0.85
C LEU A 179 37.17 -0.45 -0.03
N ARG A 180 38.22 0.22 -0.53
CA ARG A 180 38.07 1.39 -1.41
C ARG A 180 37.33 1.07 -2.70
N VAL A 181 37.64 -0.08 -3.31
CA VAL A 181 36.95 -0.53 -4.53
C VAL A 181 35.47 -0.78 -4.25
N VAL A 182 35.14 -1.50 -3.18
CA VAL A 182 33.75 -1.82 -2.82
C VAL A 182 32.97 -0.56 -2.50
N LEU A 183 33.53 0.37 -1.71
CA LEU A 183 32.89 1.65 -1.43
C LEU A 183 32.65 2.46 -2.70
N ALA A 184 33.66 2.58 -3.58
CA ALA A 184 33.52 3.30 -4.85
C ALA A 184 32.43 2.66 -5.72
N CYS A 185 32.43 1.33 -5.87
CA CYS A 185 31.39 0.62 -6.62
C CYS A 185 29.99 0.80 -6.00
N SER A 186 29.84 0.68 -4.67
CA SER A 186 28.56 0.88 -3.99
C SER A 186 28.06 2.32 -4.14
N THR A 187 28.94 3.31 -4.04
CA THR A 187 28.60 4.72 -4.28
C THR A 187 28.18 4.96 -5.73
N LEU A 188 28.89 4.40 -6.71
CA LEU A 188 28.53 4.50 -8.11
C LEU A 188 27.17 3.84 -8.42
N ILE A 189 26.91 2.66 -7.86
CA ILE A 189 25.61 1.98 -8.00
C ILE A 189 24.50 2.82 -7.36
N GLY A 190 24.73 3.39 -6.17
CA GLY A 190 23.77 4.26 -5.50
C GLY A 190 23.44 5.50 -6.33
N TRP A 191 24.45 6.19 -6.86
CA TRP A 191 24.25 7.34 -7.75
C TRP A 191 23.54 6.96 -9.04
N PHE A 192 23.90 5.82 -9.64
CA PHE A 192 23.22 5.31 -10.83
C PHE A 192 21.74 5.02 -10.55
N ALA A 193 21.41 4.38 -9.43
CA ALA A 193 20.03 4.10 -9.05
C ALA A 193 19.22 5.39 -8.82
N VAL A 194 19.81 6.41 -8.20
CA VAL A 194 19.16 7.73 -8.03
C VAL A 194 18.94 8.43 -9.37
N ALA A 195 19.93 8.40 -10.26
CA ALA A 195 19.82 9.00 -11.59
C ALA A 195 18.80 8.28 -12.46
N ASP A 196 18.78 6.94 -12.41
CA ASP A 196 17.80 6.08 -13.08
C ASP A 196 16.38 6.38 -12.57
N PHE A 197 16.19 6.46 -11.24
CA PHE A 197 14.93 6.88 -10.63
C PHE A 197 14.50 8.27 -11.11
N HIS A 198 15.39 9.26 -11.09
CA HIS A 198 15.05 10.60 -11.56
C HIS A 198 14.62 10.62 -13.03
N ARG A 199 15.39 9.96 -13.89
CA ARG A 199 15.14 9.92 -15.34
C ARG A 199 13.86 9.16 -15.70
N HIS A 200 13.61 8.02 -15.06
CA HIS A 200 12.55 7.12 -15.46
C HIS A 200 11.27 7.34 -14.68
N TYR A 201 11.35 7.85 -13.47
CA TYR A 201 10.21 8.25 -12.68
C TYR A 201 9.86 9.72 -12.90
N PHE A 202 10.68 10.66 -12.40
CA PHE A 202 10.33 12.08 -12.37
C PHE A 202 10.29 12.74 -13.74
N ASP A 203 11.28 12.52 -14.62
CA ASP A 203 11.24 13.15 -15.96
C ASP A 203 10.10 12.61 -16.81
N VAL A 204 9.76 11.33 -16.65
CA VAL A 204 8.64 10.74 -17.41
C VAL A 204 7.33 11.25 -16.86
N LEU A 205 7.15 11.30 -15.53
CA LEU A 205 5.98 11.91 -14.92
C LEU A 205 5.86 13.39 -15.30
N THR A 206 6.95 14.15 -15.34
CA THR A 206 6.93 15.57 -15.70
C THR A 206 6.57 15.76 -17.18
N ARG A 207 7.17 14.98 -18.10
CA ARG A 207 6.93 15.10 -19.54
C ARG A 207 5.58 14.56 -19.98
N THR A 208 5.18 13.41 -19.43
CA THR A 208 3.97 12.71 -19.86
C THR A 208 2.78 13.01 -18.98
N GLY A 209 3.01 13.51 -17.77
CA GLY A 209 2.04 13.59 -16.67
C GLY A 209 1.59 12.24 -16.10
N GLY A 210 2.24 11.12 -16.43
CA GLY A 210 1.86 9.78 -15.96
C GLY A 210 0.86 9.07 -16.88
N ARG A 211 1.29 8.64 -18.07
CA ARG A 211 0.41 8.06 -19.11
C ARG A 211 0.23 6.53 -19.08
N SER A 212 0.88 5.82 -18.15
CA SER A 212 1.02 4.36 -18.21
C SER A 212 -0.21 3.57 -17.81
N GLU A 213 -1.00 4.14 -16.90
CA GLU A 213 -2.12 3.49 -16.26
C GLU A 213 -3.15 4.60 -15.98
N GLN A 214 -4.39 4.40 -16.45
CA GLN A 214 -5.52 5.32 -16.26
C GLN A 214 -5.77 5.67 -14.77
N THR A 215 -5.17 4.91 -13.85
CA THR A 215 -5.32 5.06 -12.40
C THR A 215 -4.51 6.19 -11.77
N PHE A 216 -3.42 6.69 -12.38
CA PHE A 216 -2.62 7.80 -11.82
C PHE A 216 -2.86 9.15 -12.50
N ARG A 217 -3.45 9.14 -13.71
CA ARG A 217 -3.91 10.33 -14.41
C ARG A 217 -5.42 10.34 -14.51
N THR A 218 -6.04 10.96 -13.53
CA THR A 218 -7.49 11.16 -13.54
C THR A 218 -7.90 12.50 -14.16
N ALA A 219 -7.06 13.55 -14.09
CA ALA A 219 -7.25 14.85 -14.78
C ALA A 219 -6.01 15.79 -14.65
N GLN A 220 -6.05 17.00 -15.26
CA GLN A 220 -5.02 18.05 -15.06
C GLN A 220 -4.95 18.52 -13.59
N VAL A 221 -6.09 18.49 -12.90
CA VAL A 221 -6.21 18.72 -11.46
C VAL A 221 -6.49 17.37 -10.81
N GLU A 222 -5.89 17.09 -9.66
CA GLU A 222 -6.18 15.86 -8.92
C GLU A 222 -7.70 15.85 -8.56
N PRO A 223 -8.46 14.75 -8.78
CA PRO A 223 -9.92 14.77 -8.64
C PRO A 223 -10.44 15.15 -7.27
N LYS A 224 -9.71 14.82 -6.20
CA LYS A 224 -10.06 15.20 -4.84
C LYS A 224 -9.72 16.66 -4.59
N GLN A 225 -8.65 17.17 -5.20
CA GLN A 225 -8.40 18.62 -5.25
C GLN A 225 -9.51 19.35 -6.03
N ALA A 226 -9.94 18.84 -7.19
CA ALA A 226 -11.03 19.40 -7.97
C ALA A 226 -12.36 19.33 -7.21
N ALA A 227 -12.65 18.20 -6.54
CA ALA A 227 -13.82 18.04 -5.69
C ALA A 227 -13.81 19.02 -4.52
N LEU A 228 -12.66 19.19 -3.85
CA LEU A 228 -12.50 20.19 -2.80
C LEU A 228 -12.76 21.61 -3.35
N GLN A 229 -12.20 21.96 -4.51
CA GLN A 229 -12.46 23.26 -5.13
C GLN A 229 -13.95 23.49 -5.42
N ILE A 230 -14.68 22.47 -5.87
CA ILE A 230 -16.13 22.57 -6.08
C ILE A 230 -16.85 22.82 -4.73
N VAL A 231 -16.46 22.11 -3.67
CA VAL A 231 -17.01 22.34 -2.32
C VAL A 231 -16.74 23.78 -1.86
N LEU A 232 -15.50 24.26 -2.02
CA LEU A 232 -15.11 25.62 -1.64
C LEU A 232 -15.85 26.70 -2.43
N GLN A 233 -16.16 26.45 -3.70
CA GLN A 233 -16.91 27.39 -4.55
C GLN A 233 -18.39 27.50 -4.17
N HIS A 234 -18.97 26.45 -3.57
CA HIS A 234 -20.41 26.36 -3.29
C HIS A 234 -20.74 26.39 -1.79
N ARG A 235 -19.74 26.48 -0.91
CA ARG A 235 -19.97 26.52 0.54
C ARG A 235 -20.68 27.81 0.97
N LYS A 236 -21.54 27.69 1.98
CA LYS A 236 -22.08 28.85 2.70
C LYS A 236 -21.00 29.43 3.63
N PRO A 237 -21.10 30.72 4.02
CA PRO A 237 -20.19 31.30 5.01
C PRO A 237 -20.20 30.49 6.31
N GLY A 238 -19.02 30.20 6.86
CA GLY A 238 -18.84 29.44 8.09
C GLY A 238 -17.97 28.19 7.90
N THR A 239 -17.94 27.32 8.91
CA THR A 239 -17.13 26.10 8.89
C THR A 239 -17.74 25.05 7.94
N THR A 240 -16.96 24.60 6.97
CA THR A 240 -17.33 23.53 6.03
C THR A 240 -16.83 22.19 6.53
N TRP A 241 -17.73 21.21 6.63
CA TRP A 241 -17.38 19.83 6.98
C TRP A 241 -17.38 18.93 5.74
N ILE A 242 -16.29 18.18 5.54
CA ILE A 242 -16.17 17.19 4.48
C ILE A 242 -15.95 15.83 5.13
N VAL A 243 -16.91 14.92 4.97
CA VAL A 243 -16.77 13.56 5.49
C VAL A 243 -16.35 12.60 4.40
N ALA A 244 -15.21 11.95 4.61
CA ALA A 244 -14.65 10.99 3.68
C ALA A 244 -14.55 9.61 4.35
N SER A 245 -15.36 8.65 3.87
CA SER A 245 -15.41 7.27 4.37
C SER A 245 -14.21 6.42 3.97
N GLN A 246 -13.63 6.72 2.81
CA GLN A 246 -12.53 5.95 2.24
C GLN A 246 -11.19 6.61 2.57
N TRP A 247 -10.23 5.81 3.07
CA TRP A 247 -8.88 6.27 3.41
C TRP A 247 -8.20 7.06 2.28
N TRP A 248 -8.40 6.60 1.03
CA TRP A 248 -7.83 7.19 -0.20
C TRP A 248 -8.44 8.55 -0.59
N ASN A 249 -9.59 8.91 -0.01
CA ASN A 249 -10.21 10.23 -0.19
C ASN A 249 -9.93 11.12 1.02
N TYR A 250 -10.01 10.55 2.23
CA TYR A 250 -9.78 11.26 3.49
C TYR A 250 -8.43 11.97 3.50
N TRP A 251 -7.32 11.25 3.33
CA TRP A 251 -5.99 11.83 3.47
C TRP A 251 -5.67 12.89 2.40
N PRO A 252 -5.94 12.64 1.09
CA PRO A 252 -5.69 13.67 0.08
C PRO A 252 -6.56 14.92 0.28
N ILE A 253 -7.86 14.77 0.56
CA ILE A 253 -8.74 15.93 0.80
C ILE A 253 -8.28 16.68 2.04
N GLN A 254 -7.98 15.99 3.14
CA GLN A 254 -7.47 16.60 4.36
C GLN A 254 -6.18 17.36 4.09
N TYR A 255 -5.23 16.77 3.38
CA TYR A 255 -3.99 17.43 2.96
C TYR A 255 -4.25 18.71 2.15
N PHE A 256 -5.13 18.65 1.14
CA PHE A 256 -5.45 19.83 0.34
C PHE A 256 -6.22 20.90 1.12
N ALA A 257 -7.04 20.49 2.09
CA ALA A 257 -7.80 21.40 2.95
C ALA A 257 -6.97 22.02 4.08
N MET A 258 -5.72 21.60 4.31
CA MET A 258 -4.87 22.15 5.40
C MET A 258 -4.60 23.65 5.27
N VAL A 259 -4.78 24.23 4.08
CA VAL A 259 -4.61 25.67 3.85
C VAL A 259 -5.89 26.48 4.10
N GLU A 260 -7.01 25.81 4.36
CA GLU A 260 -8.32 26.42 4.60
C GLU A 260 -8.70 26.30 6.08
N ASP A 261 -8.57 27.37 6.85
CA ASP A 261 -8.80 27.36 8.31
C ASP A 261 -10.25 27.02 8.71
N ASP A 262 -11.19 27.20 7.79
CA ASP A 262 -12.62 26.97 7.94
C ASP A 262 -13.10 25.64 7.34
N VAL A 263 -12.20 24.75 6.90
CA VAL A 263 -12.55 23.41 6.41
C VAL A 263 -12.13 22.34 7.41
N ARG A 264 -13.07 21.46 7.76
CA ARG A 264 -12.84 20.27 8.59
C ARG A 264 -13.06 19.03 7.75
N VAL A 265 -12.04 18.18 7.67
CA VAL A 265 -12.12 16.88 6.99
C VAL A 265 -12.10 15.78 8.05
N ALA A 266 -13.15 14.97 8.09
CA ALA A 266 -13.34 13.94 9.10
C ALA A 266 -13.65 12.59 8.42
N ASN A 267 -13.25 11.49 9.07
CA ASN A 267 -13.82 10.19 8.73
C ASN A 267 -15.19 10.02 9.43
N PRO A 268 -16.02 9.04 9.06
CA PRO A 268 -17.37 8.89 9.63
C PRO A 268 -17.39 8.76 11.16
N ASN A 269 -16.39 8.11 11.75
CA ASN A 269 -16.31 7.94 13.20
C ASN A 269 -15.96 9.28 13.88
N GLU A 270 -15.01 10.03 13.33
CA GLU A 270 -14.64 11.37 13.82
C GLU A 270 -15.83 12.34 13.73
N ALA A 271 -16.56 12.30 12.61
CA ALA A 271 -17.72 13.16 12.39
C ALA A 271 -18.86 12.87 13.39
N GLN A 272 -19.10 11.60 13.72
CA GLN A 272 -20.12 11.22 14.71
C GLN A 272 -19.82 11.72 16.13
N THR A 273 -18.55 11.92 16.47
CA THR A 273 -18.14 12.39 17.80
C THR A 273 -18.18 13.91 17.95
N GLU A 274 -18.29 14.64 16.84
CA GLU A 274 -18.38 16.10 16.83
C GLU A 274 -19.84 16.54 16.94
N ALA A 275 -20.15 17.38 17.94
CA ALA A 275 -21.50 17.83 18.21
C ALA A 275 -22.04 18.66 17.03
N GLY A 276 -23.12 18.19 16.40
CA GLY A 276 -23.82 18.90 15.33
C GLY A 276 -23.73 18.27 13.93
N PHE A 277 -23.19 17.06 13.80
CA PHE A 277 -23.05 16.39 12.50
C PHE A 277 -23.95 15.14 12.40
N GLU A 278 -24.99 15.20 11.56
CA GLU A 278 -25.82 14.04 11.18
C GLU A 278 -25.48 13.63 9.73
N LEU A 279 -25.01 12.39 9.55
CA LEU A 279 -24.60 11.85 8.25
C LEU A 279 -25.63 10.83 7.76
N ALA A 280 -26.15 10.98 6.54
CA ALA A 280 -26.85 9.90 5.84
C ALA A 280 -25.85 9.09 5.00
N LEU A 281 -25.65 7.82 5.35
CA LEU A 281 -24.84 6.86 4.60
C LEU A 281 -25.75 5.93 3.79
N SER A 282 -25.39 5.67 2.53
CA SER A 282 -26.01 4.60 1.72
C SER A 282 -25.00 3.44 1.58
N GLU A 283 -25.44 2.24 1.96
CA GLU A 283 -24.62 1.03 1.99
C GLU A 283 -25.14 -0.02 0.99
N GLY A 284 -24.27 -0.95 0.58
CA GLY A 284 -24.68 -2.13 -0.18
C GLY A 284 -24.85 -1.87 -1.68
N ARG A 285 -25.90 -2.43 -2.30
CA ARG A 285 -26.08 -2.38 -3.78
C ARG A 285 -26.31 -0.96 -4.30
N GLU A 286 -26.83 -0.07 -3.47
CA GLU A 286 -27.14 1.33 -3.84
C GLU A 286 -25.86 2.14 -4.06
N ALA A 287 -24.77 1.81 -3.36
CA ALA A 287 -23.47 2.46 -3.53
C ALA A 287 -22.88 2.29 -4.95
N ALA A 288 -23.33 1.30 -5.70
CA ALA A 288 -22.89 1.02 -7.07
C ALA A 288 -23.79 1.64 -8.15
N MET A 289 -24.99 2.13 -7.82
CA MET A 289 -25.94 2.67 -8.81
C MET A 289 -25.40 3.86 -9.62
N PRO A 290 -24.61 4.81 -9.07
CA PRO A 290 -24.10 5.96 -9.83
C PRO A 290 -23.20 5.59 -11.01
N PHE A 291 -22.66 4.36 -11.02
CA PHE A 291 -21.70 3.91 -12.04
C PHE A 291 -22.35 3.07 -13.14
N TYR A 292 -23.67 2.90 -13.13
CA TYR A 292 -24.38 2.14 -14.17
C TYR A 292 -24.15 2.75 -15.58
N PRO A 293 -23.94 1.93 -16.63
CA PRO A 293 -24.04 0.47 -16.67
C PRO A 293 -22.80 -0.30 -16.15
N GLU A 294 -21.70 0.38 -15.89
CA GLU A 294 -20.46 -0.25 -15.45
C GLU A 294 -20.48 -0.58 -13.96
N VAL A 295 -20.75 -1.84 -13.62
CA VAL A 295 -20.72 -2.30 -12.23
C VAL A 295 -19.30 -2.21 -11.67
N LYS A 296 -19.06 -1.23 -10.79
CA LYS A 296 -17.82 -1.11 -10.01
C LYS A 296 -17.98 -1.87 -8.68
N PRO A 297 -16.97 -2.61 -8.21
CA PRO A 297 -17.04 -3.37 -6.95
C PRO A 297 -16.85 -2.43 -5.74
N ILE A 298 -17.81 -1.54 -5.53
CA ILE A 298 -17.83 -0.56 -4.43
C ILE A 298 -18.95 -0.98 -3.46
N ASP A 299 -18.64 -1.03 -2.17
CA ASP A 299 -19.52 -1.49 -1.09
C ASP A 299 -20.12 -0.34 -0.27
N ALA A 300 -19.53 0.85 -0.33
CA ALA A 300 -20.05 2.09 0.24
C ALA A 300 -19.67 3.30 -0.62
N TYR A 301 -20.61 4.23 -0.79
CA TYR A 301 -20.41 5.48 -1.53
C TYR A 301 -21.13 6.61 -0.80
N ASN A 302 -20.53 7.80 -0.77
CA ASN A 302 -21.20 8.98 -0.22
C ASN A 302 -22.27 9.44 -1.22
N ALA A 303 -23.51 9.00 -1.01
CA ALA A 303 -24.62 9.28 -1.92
C ALA A 303 -24.98 10.78 -1.98
N ALA A 304 -24.81 11.51 -0.89
CA ALA A 304 -25.05 12.95 -0.82
C ALA A 304 -24.19 13.61 0.25
N ILE A 305 -23.91 14.90 0.08
CA ILE A 305 -23.52 15.80 1.15
C ILE A 305 -24.80 16.51 1.58
N LEU A 306 -25.21 16.34 2.84
CA LEU A 306 -26.42 16.96 3.37
C LEU A 306 -26.14 18.41 3.76
N ASP A 307 -26.89 19.36 3.19
CA ASP A 307 -26.76 20.79 3.50
C ASP A 307 -27.70 21.23 4.64
N THR A 308 -28.96 20.78 4.62
CA THR A 308 -29.95 21.14 5.65
C THR A 308 -30.92 19.98 5.87
N LEU A 309 -31.11 19.59 7.13
CA LEU A 309 -32.12 18.62 7.54
C LEU A 309 -33.28 19.36 8.20
N ASN A 310 -34.46 19.26 7.60
CA ASN A 310 -35.69 19.80 8.17
C ASN A 310 -36.43 18.66 8.88
N PHE A 311 -36.56 18.76 10.19
CA PHE A 311 -37.36 17.84 10.99
C PHE A 311 -38.69 18.50 11.35
N GLU A 312 -39.79 17.91 10.92
CA GLU A 312 -41.09 18.17 11.53
C GLU A 312 -41.18 17.30 12.80
N MET A 313 -40.94 17.92 13.96
CA MET A 313 -41.18 17.24 15.23
C MET A 313 -42.68 16.98 15.38
N PRO A 314 -43.13 15.73 15.65
CA PRO A 314 -44.53 15.44 15.89
C PRO A 314 -45.07 16.35 17.00
N GLN A 315 -46.13 17.11 16.70
CA GLN A 315 -46.76 18.02 17.68
C GLN A 315 -47.24 17.32 18.96
N SER A 316 -47.34 15.99 18.95
CA SER A 316 -47.70 15.18 20.11
C SER A 316 -46.71 15.24 21.27
N GLU A 317 -45.48 15.71 21.09
CA GLU A 317 -44.49 15.83 22.17
C GLU A 317 -44.34 17.24 22.76
N MET A 318 -44.82 18.29 22.08
CA MET A 318 -44.78 19.66 22.63
C MET A 318 -45.92 19.95 23.62
N SER A 319 -46.99 19.16 23.62
CA SER A 319 -48.22 19.51 24.35
C SER A 319 -48.22 19.20 25.85
N GLN A 320 -47.22 18.50 26.40
CA GLN A 320 -47.20 18.20 27.85
C GLN A 320 -46.33 19.15 28.67
N SER A 321 -45.23 19.67 28.14
CA SER A 321 -44.36 20.60 28.89
C SER A 321 -44.90 22.03 28.89
N GLU A 322 -45.48 22.51 27.78
CA GLU A 322 -46.04 23.86 27.69
C GLU A 322 -47.39 23.98 28.41
N MET A 323 -48.19 22.91 28.40
CA MET A 323 -49.49 22.92 29.09
C MET A 323 -49.31 22.95 30.61
N SER A 324 -48.31 22.24 31.15
CA SER A 324 -47.98 22.27 32.59
C SER A 324 -47.43 23.64 33.05
N GLN A 325 -46.67 24.35 32.21
CA GLN A 325 -46.20 25.71 32.53
C GLN A 325 -47.33 26.76 32.43
N SER A 326 -48.26 26.61 31.50
CA SER A 326 -49.40 27.53 31.39
C SER A 326 -50.42 27.37 32.52
N GLU A 327 -50.70 26.13 32.97
CA GLU A 327 -51.60 25.88 34.11
C GLU A 327 -51.01 26.39 35.43
N MET A 328 -49.69 26.26 35.62
CA MET A 328 -49.03 26.74 36.83
C MET A 328 -49.09 28.28 36.92
N SER A 329 -48.88 28.98 35.81
CA SER A 329 -48.98 30.45 35.74
C SER A 329 -50.41 30.98 35.96
N GLN A 330 -51.44 30.29 35.45
CA GLN A 330 -52.83 30.70 35.70
C GLN A 330 -53.29 30.41 37.14
N SER A 331 -52.75 29.37 37.77
CA SER A 331 -53.07 29.05 39.18
C SER A 331 -52.50 30.08 40.17
N GLU A 332 -51.35 30.68 39.89
CA GLU A 332 -50.75 31.73 40.73
C GLU A 332 -51.51 33.05 40.65
N ILE A 333 -51.98 33.43 39.46
CA ILE A 333 -52.79 34.64 39.26
C ILE A 333 -54.12 34.55 40.02
N THR A 334 -54.72 33.36 40.09
CA THR A 334 -56.03 33.16 40.76
C THR A 334 -55.90 33.16 42.29
N LYS A 335 -54.76 32.75 42.85
CA LYS A 335 -54.48 32.83 44.30
C LYS A 335 -54.15 34.24 44.79
N SER A 336 -53.70 35.15 43.92
CA SER A 336 -53.41 36.54 44.29
C SER A 336 -54.65 37.44 44.41
N ASN A 337 -55.83 36.99 43.94
CA ASN A 337 -57.07 37.78 43.91
C ASN A 337 -58.13 37.32 44.93
N ARG A 338 -57.75 36.48 45.89
CA ARG A 338 -58.51 36.21 47.13
C ARG A 338 -57.64 36.58 48.32
#